data_AF-A0A7K3H9V8-F1
#
_entry.id   AF-A0A7K3H9V8-F1
#
_cell.length_a   1.000
_cell.length_b   1.000
_cell.length_c   1.000
_cell.angle_alpha   90.00
_cell.angle_beta   90.00
_cell.angle_gamma   90.00
#
_symmetry.space_group_name_H-M   'P 1'
#
loop_
_entity.id
_entity.type
_entity.pdbx_description
1 polymer ?
#
loop_
_entity_poly.entity_id
_entity_poly.type
_entity_poly.pdbx_seq_one_letter_code
_entity_poly.pdbx_strand_id
1 'polypeptide(L)'
;MSDDSGVRDLKVLVRPASSKLDPTEAELRSVESAECRSTSGETARCTDTLKITERDASGMDDGTWYLSARAEAEDGDTVYVPRAATFDVTR
;
A
#
# COMPACT_ATOMS: atom_id res chain seq x y z
N MET A 1 22.27 -8.79 4.35
CA MET A 1 21.41 -9.61 5.23
C MET A 1 20.17 -9.89 4.41
N SER A 2 19.90 -11.16 4.10
CA SER A 2 18.64 -11.52 3.42
C SER A 2 17.48 -11.19 4.33
N ASP A 3 16.39 -10.72 3.74
CA ASP A 3 15.16 -10.44 4.45
C ASP A 3 14.44 -11.77 4.75
N ASP A 4 14.83 -12.45 5.83
CA ASP A 4 14.18 -13.71 6.23
C ASP A 4 12.71 -13.52 6.65
N SER A 5 12.14 -12.31 6.62
CA SER A 5 10.70 -12.10 6.84
C SER A 5 9.82 -12.73 5.76
N GLY A 6 10.44 -13.13 4.64
CA GLY A 6 9.77 -13.74 3.50
C GLY A 6 9.04 -12.75 2.61
N VAL A 7 9.05 -11.44 2.90
CA VAL A 7 8.40 -10.42 2.05
C VAL A 7 9.41 -9.83 1.07
N ARG A 8 9.17 -10.07 -0.23
CA ARG A 8 9.98 -9.53 -1.33
C ARG A 8 9.54 -8.13 -1.73
N ASP A 9 8.24 -7.90 -1.78
CA ASP A 9 7.68 -6.65 -2.27
C ASP A 9 6.32 -6.36 -1.62
N LEU A 10 6.08 -5.09 -1.32
CA LEU A 10 4.77 -4.61 -0.88
C LEU A 10 4.41 -3.38 -1.70
N LYS A 11 3.23 -3.44 -2.32
CA LYS A 11 2.66 -2.33 -3.08
C LYS A 11 1.34 -1.93 -2.48
N VAL A 12 1.16 -0.63 -2.26
CA VAL A 12 -0.04 -0.07 -1.66
C VAL A 12 -0.62 1.02 -2.55
N LEU A 13 -1.95 1.07 -2.63
CA LEU A 13 -2.65 2.11 -3.36
C LEU A 13 -3.73 2.71 -2.46
N VAL A 14 -3.72 4.03 -2.35
CA VAL A 14 -4.61 4.81 -1.49
C VAL A 14 -5.56 5.62 -2.37
N ARG A 15 -6.86 5.55 -2.10
CA ARG A 15 -7.90 6.19 -2.94
C ARG A 15 -9.09 6.67 -2.13
N PRO A 16 -9.76 7.78 -2.53
CA PRO A 16 -10.99 8.18 -1.88
C PRO A 16 -12.12 7.25 -2.31
N ALA A 17 -13.05 6.97 -1.40
CA ALA A 17 -14.22 6.14 -1.68
C ALA A 17 -15.12 6.76 -2.79
N SER A 18 -15.13 8.09 -2.89
CA SER A 18 -15.83 8.88 -3.91
C SER A 18 -15.39 8.55 -5.35
N SER A 19 -14.13 8.15 -5.54
CA SER A 19 -13.56 7.87 -6.87
C SER A 19 -14.22 6.69 -7.58
N LYS A 20 -14.87 5.79 -6.84
CA LYS A 20 -15.44 4.51 -7.33
C LYS A 20 -14.42 3.63 -8.08
N LEU A 21 -13.13 3.94 -8.00
CA LEU A 21 -12.08 3.06 -8.48
C LEU A 21 -12.16 1.75 -7.68
N ASP A 22 -11.92 0.62 -8.32
CA ASP A 22 -11.81 -0.67 -7.63
C ASP A 22 -10.62 -1.43 -8.22
N PRO A 23 -9.40 -1.11 -7.74
CA PRO A 23 -8.20 -1.62 -8.35
C PRO A 23 -8.13 -3.14 -8.22
N THR A 24 -7.49 -3.76 -9.19
CA THR A 24 -7.20 -5.19 -9.25
C THR A 24 -5.78 -5.45 -8.77
N GLU A 25 -5.48 -6.71 -8.44
CA GLU A 25 -4.10 -7.12 -8.13
C GLU A 25 -3.13 -6.73 -9.27
N ALA A 26 -3.55 -6.91 -10.53
CA ALA A 26 -2.71 -6.66 -11.69
C ALA A 26 -2.33 -5.17 -11.81
N GLU A 27 -3.26 -4.26 -11.50
CA GLU A 27 -3.00 -2.82 -11.51
C GLU A 27 -2.02 -2.42 -10.40
N LEU A 28 -2.08 -3.07 -9.23
CA LEU A 28 -1.14 -2.80 -8.15
C LEU A 28 0.30 -3.17 -8.53
N ARG A 29 0.55 -4.08 -9.47
CA ARG A 29 1.91 -4.45 -9.91
C ARG A 29 2.71 -3.29 -10.49
N SER A 30 2.02 -2.26 -11.00
CA SER A 30 2.64 -1.08 -11.61
C SER A 30 2.85 0.07 -10.64
N VAL A 31 2.41 -0.07 -9.38
CA VAL A 31 2.58 0.96 -8.35
C VAL A 31 3.99 0.88 -7.76
N GLU A 32 4.47 1.99 -7.21
CA GLU A 32 5.75 2.05 -6.51
C GLU A 32 5.77 1.06 -5.33
N SER A 33 6.96 0.51 -5.09
CA SER A 33 7.19 -0.45 -3.99
C SER A 33 7.49 0.29 -2.69
N ALA A 34 6.92 -0.19 -1.60
CA ALA A 34 7.27 0.27 -0.26
C ALA A 34 8.67 -0.20 0.14
N GLU A 35 9.34 0.57 0.98
CA GLU A 35 10.61 0.13 1.57
C GLU A 35 10.34 -0.85 2.71
N CYS A 36 10.64 -2.14 2.49
CA CYS A 36 10.50 -3.20 3.48
C CYS A 36 11.82 -3.46 4.22
N ARG A 37 11.72 -3.72 5.53
CA ARG A 37 12.83 -4.14 6.37
C ARG A 37 12.35 -5.24 7.31
N SER A 38 13.09 -6.34 7.43
CA SER A 38 12.81 -7.36 8.43
C SER A 38 12.77 -6.77 9.84
N THR A 39 11.76 -7.15 10.62
CA THR A 39 11.70 -6.91 12.07
C THR A 39 12.00 -8.16 12.87
N SER A 40 11.78 -9.33 12.27
CA SER A 40 12.19 -10.65 12.77
C SER A 40 12.25 -11.64 11.59
N GLY A 41 12.54 -12.91 11.86
CA GLY A 41 12.49 -13.96 10.82
C GLY A 41 11.07 -14.31 10.34
N GLU A 42 10.01 -13.70 10.89
CA GLU A 42 8.62 -13.97 10.48
C GLU A 42 7.84 -12.70 10.15
N THR A 43 8.43 -11.52 10.38
CA THR A 43 7.73 -10.24 10.23
C THR A 43 8.60 -9.19 9.57
N ALA A 44 7.98 -8.41 8.71
CA ALA A 44 8.57 -7.25 8.07
C ALA A 44 7.83 -5.97 8.46
N ARG A 45 8.55 -4.85 8.48
CA ARG A 45 7.96 -3.52 8.50
C ARG A 45 8.25 -2.84 7.17
N CYS A 46 7.18 -2.59 6.41
CA CYS A 46 7.25 -1.84 5.17
C CYS A 46 6.75 -0.41 5.38
N THR A 47 7.48 0.56 4.85
CA THR A 47 7.13 1.97 4.92
C THR A 47 7.02 2.51 3.50
N ASP A 48 5.85 3.03 3.16
CA ASP A 48 5.65 3.81 1.95
C ASP A 48 5.64 5.30 2.31
N THR A 49 6.40 6.11 1.56
CA THR A 49 6.52 7.54 1.80
C THR A 49 5.89 8.30 0.64
N LEU A 50 4.61 8.60 0.78
CA LEU A 50 3.90 9.48 -0.15
C LEU A 50 4.39 10.92 0.03
N LYS A 51 5.00 11.47 -1.02
CA LYS A 51 5.36 12.89 -1.08
C LYS A 51 4.13 13.71 -1.46
N ILE A 52 3.28 14.00 -0.48
CA ILE A 52 2.10 14.85 -0.66
C ILE A 52 2.53 16.32 -0.48
N THR A 53 2.31 17.16 -1.49
CA THR A 53 2.49 18.62 -1.35
C THR A 53 1.22 19.27 -0.79
N GLU A 54 1.31 20.49 -0.26
CA GLU A 54 0.12 21.26 0.17
C GLU A 54 -0.90 21.43 -0.97
N ARG A 55 -0.41 21.53 -2.22
CA ARG A 55 -1.27 21.59 -3.40
C ARG A 55 -2.04 20.28 -3.58
N ASP A 56 -1.35 19.15 -3.46
CA ASP A 56 -1.98 17.82 -3.57
C ASP A 56 -3.01 17.65 -2.44
N ALA A 57 -2.64 18.03 -1.21
CA ALA A 57 -3.54 18.00 -0.05
C ALA A 57 -4.77 18.91 -0.22
N SER A 58 -4.61 20.11 -0.80
CA SER A 58 -5.74 21.02 -1.05
C SER A 58 -6.78 20.46 -2.03
N GLY A 59 -6.34 19.55 -2.92
CA GLY A 59 -7.17 18.81 -3.85
C GLY A 59 -7.65 17.46 -3.35
N MET A 60 -7.25 17.01 -2.15
CA MET A 60 -7.73 15.76 -1.58
C MET A 60 -9.18 15.91 -1.11
N ASP A 61 -9.99 14.93 -1.48
CA ASP A 61 -11.36 14.80 -1.00
C ASP A 61 -11.36 14.49 0.50
N ASP A 62 -12.14 15.25 1.25
CA ASP A 62 -12.48 14.88 2.63
C ASP A 62 -13.39 13.63 2.62
N GLY A 63 -13.38 12.88 3.72
CA GLY A 63 -14.23 11.71 3.92
C GLY A 63 -13.46 10.40 3.88
N THR A 64 -14.13 9.31 3.51
CA THR A 64 -13.57 7.96 3.63
C THR A 64 -12.61 7.60 2.49
N TRP A 65 -11.48 7.03 2.86
CA TRP A 65 -10.43 6.52 1.97
C TRP A 65 -10.22 5.02 2.21
N TYR A 66 -9.85 4.33 1.14
CA TYR A 66 -9.50 2.93 1.15
C TYR A 66 -8.03 2.73 0.76
N LEU A 67 -7.39 1.79 1.44
CA LEU A 67 -6.06 1.30 1.11
C LEU A 67 -6.17 -0.12 0.58
N SER A 68 -5.71 -0.33 -0.64
CA SER A 68 -5.54 -1.64 -1.26
C SER A 68 -4.06 -2.04 -1.15
N ALA A 69 -3.78 -3.32 -0.91
CA ALA A 69 -2.42 -3.81 -0.75
C ALA A 69 -2.18 -5.10 -1.55
N ARG A 70 -1.01 -5.22 -2.16
CA ARG A 70 -0.48 -6.44 -2.75
C ARG A 70 0.88 -6.74 -2.11
N ALA A 71 1.00 -7.89 -1.48
CA ALA A 71 2.26 -8.41 -0.98
C ALA A 71 2.75 -9.54 -1.88
N GLU A 72 4.05 -9.64 -2.02
CA GLU A 72 4.74 -10.72 -2.72
C GLU A 72 5.83 -11.28 -1.82
N ALA A 73 5.87 -12.60 -1.71
CA ALA A 73 6.85 -13.32 -0.92
C ALA A 73 8.12 -13.62 -1.74
N GLU A 74 9.21 -13.97 -1.06
CA GLU A 74 10.49 -14.32 -1.70
C GLU A 74 10.35 -15.50 -2.67
N ASP A 75 9.52 -16.48 -2.32
CA ASP A 75 9.19 -17.65 -3.15
C ASP A 75 8.29 -17.32 -4.36
N GLY A 76 7.78 -16.09 -4.44
CA GLY A 76 6.94 -15.60 -5.51
C GLY A 76 5.44 -15.74 -5.25
N ASP A 77 5.01 -16.25 -4.09
CA ASP A 77 3.61 -16.25 -3.71
C ASP A 77 3.10 -14.82 -3.52
N THR A 78 1.83 -14.60 -3.84
CA THR A 78 1.24 -13.26 -3.84
C THR A 78 -0.09 -13.25 -3.11
N VAL A 79 -0.33 -12.18 -2.36
CA VAL A 79 -1.60 -11.92 -1.69
C VAL A 79 -2.06 -10.53 -2.07
N TYR A 80 -3.32 -10.44 -2.49
CA TYR A 80 -4.00 -9.18 -2.76
C TYR A 80 -5.14 -8.97 -1.78
N VAL A 81 -5.16 -7.79 -1.15
CA VAL A 81 -6.22 -7.36 -0.25
C VAL A 81 -6.81 -6.05 -0.79
N PRO A 82 -8.02 -6.06 -1.38
CA PRO A 82 -8.59 -4.87 -2.01
C PRO A 82 -8.94 -3.75 -1.04
N ARG A 83 -9.19 -4.09 0.24
CA ARG A 83 -9.43 -3.17 1.35
C ARG A 83 -8.64 -3.63 2.58
N ALA A 84 -7.34 -3.36 2.57
CA ALA A 84 -6.44 -3.65 3.68
C ALA A 84 -6.65 -2.69 4.85
N ALA A 85 -7.00 -1.43 4.57
CA ALA A 85 -7.40 -0.46 5.59
C ALA A 85 -8.45 0.53 5.05
N THR A 86 -9.18 1.12 5.99
CA THR A 86 -10.13 2.21 5.77
C THR A 86 -9.84 3.30 6.78
N PHE A 87 -9.78 4.55 6.34
CA PHE A 87 -9.57 5.70 7.22
C PHE A 87 -10.29 6.93 6.67
N ASP A 88 -10.59 7.89 7.55
CA ASP A 88 -11.18 9.16 7.15
C ASP A 88 -10.11 10.26 7.09
N VAL A 89 -10.18 11.07 6.04
CA VAL A 89 -9.39 12.28 5.88
C VAL A 89 -10.28 13.46 6.21
N THR A 90 -9.83 14.28 7.15
CA THR A 90 -10.49 15.53 7.57
C THR A 90 -9.47 16.66 7.50
N ARG A 91 -9.87 17.81 6.97
CA ARG A 91 -9.09 19.06 7.07
C ARG A 91 -9.11 19.65 8.46
#